data_AF-A0A4Q9VZ10-F1
#
_entry.id   AF-A0A4Q9VZ10-F1
#
_cell.length_a   1.000
_cell.length_b   1.000
_cell.length_c   1.000
_cell.angle_alpha   90.00
_cell.angle_beta   90.00
_cell.angle_gamma   90.00
#
_symmetry.space_group_name_H-M   'P 1'
#
loop_
_entity.id
_entity.type
_entity.pdbx_description
1 polymer ?
#
loop_
_entity_poly.entity_id
_entity_poly.type
_entity_poly.pdbx_seq_one_letter_code
_entity_poly.pdbx_strand_id
1 'polypeptide(L)'
;YDADRVHEAASAENEQDLYEKQLDIFLNPFDKEVIEQAEKDGISYEWIQAAQNSPVYKLAIEYKLAFPLHPEFRTMPMVWYCPPLSPIMSYFEGKNSGQNPDMIFPAIEEMRLPIEYLANLFTAGKVEPVKEA
;
A
#
# COMPACT_ATOMS: atom_id res chain seq x y z
N TYR A 1 -11.97 1.62 9.99
CA TYR A 1 -11.87 0.25 9.44
C TYR A 1 -12.99 -0.56 10.04
N ASP A 2 -13.38 -1.65 9.40
CA ASP A 2 -14.37 -2.58 9.95
C ASP A 2 -13.68 -3.51 10.95
N ALA A 3 -13.99 -3.35 12.24
CA ALA A 3 -13.39 -4.12 13.31
C ALA A 3 -13.85 -5.59 13.32
N ASP A 4 -15.08 -5.85 12.88
CA ASP A 4 -15.66 -7.20 12.89
C ASP A 4 -15.01 -8.09 11.83
N ARG A 5 -14.49 -7.49 10.75
CA ARG A 5 -13.81 -8.18 9.66
C ARG A 5 -12.31 -8.40 9.89
N VAL A 6 -11.73 -7.91 10.99
CA VAL A 6 -10.29 -8.05 11.27
C VAL A 6 -9.88 -9.51 11.41
N HIS A 7 -10.67 -10.32 12.14
CA HIS A 7 -10.35 -11.73 12.33
C HIS A 7 -10.41 -12.50 11.00
N GLU A 8 -11.42 -12.22 10.16
CA GLU A 8 -11.54 -12.80 8.83
C GLU A 8 -10.31 -12.46 7.97
N ALA A 9 -9.94 -11.18 7.90
CA ALA A 9 -8.78 -10.72 7.13
C ALA A 9 -7.48 -11.38 7.62
N ALA A 10 -7.24 -11.41 8.94
CA ALA A 10 -6.03 -11.98 9.53
C ALA A 10 -5.94 -13.51 9.39
N SER A 11 -7.08 -14.18 9.20
CA SER A 11 -7.17 -15.63 9.06
C SER A 11 -7.13 -16.12 7.61
N ALA A 12 -6.84 -15.25 6.63
CA ALA A 12 -6.73 -15.66 5.22
C ALA A 12 -5.74 -16.82 5.05
N GLU A 13 -6.14 -17.88 4.34
CA GLU A 13 -5.31 -19.08 4.21
C GLU A 13 -3.97 -18.79 3.53
N ASN A 14 -4.02 -18.01 2.43
CA ASN A 14 -2.83 -17.58 1.70
C ASN A 14 -2.29 -16.26 2.27
N GLU A 15 -1.02 -16.27 2.67
CA GLU A 15 -0.34 -15.10 3.23
C GLU A 15 -0.20 -13.95 2.22
N GLN A 16 -0.11 -14.28 0.92
CA GLN A 16 -0.02 -13.28 -0.16
C GLN A 16 -1.31 -12.49 -0.39
N ASP A 17 -2.42 -12.94 0.21
CA ASP A 17 -3.70 -12.23 0.15
C ASP A 17 -3.89 -11.27 1.34
N LEU A 18 -3.04 -11.33 2.38
CA LEU A 18 -3.20 -10.56 3.61
C LEU A 18 -3.13 -9.04 3.38
N TYR A 19 -2.29 -8.59 2.44
CA TYR A 19 -2.23 -7.18 2.03
C TYR A 19 -3.58 -6.69 1.50
N GLU A 20 -4.17 -7.41 0.54
CA GLU A 20 -5.46 -7.05 -0.06
C GLU A 20 -6.59 -7.17 0.96
N LYS A 21 -6.56 -8.22 1.80
CA LYS A 21 -7.53 -8.39 2.89
C LYS A 21 -7.48 -7.26 3.91
N GLN A 22 -6.29 -6.71 4.17
CA GLN A 22 -6.17 -5.53 5.02
C GLN A 22 -6.73 -4.27 4.34
N LEU A 23 -6.57 -4.13 3.02
CA LEU A 23 -7.21 -3.04 2.28
C LEU A 23 -8.73 -3.15 2.30
N ASP A 24 -9.29 -4.36 2.19
CA ASP A 24 -10.72 -4.64 2.17
C ASP A 24 -11.46 -4.23 3.47
N ILE A 25 -10.74 -4.13 4.60
CA ILE A 25 -11.31 -3.69 5.87
C ILE A 25 -11.20 -2.18 6.08
N PHE A 26 -10.44 -1.47 5.23
CA PHE A 26 -10.42 -0.02 5.23
C PHE A 26 -11.65 0.51 4.49
N LEU A 27 -12.43 1.32 5.21
CA LEU A 27 -13.70 1.84 4.72
C LEU A 27 -13.51 3.15 3.98
N ASN A 28 -14.30 3.36 2.93
CA ASN A 28 -14.27 4.60 2.15
C ASN A 28 -14.91 5.76 2.94
N PRO A 29 -14.14 6.80 3.32
CA PRO A 29 -14.66 7.91 4.12
C PRO A 29 -15.60 8.85 3.36
N PHE A 30 -15.77 8.65 2.04
CA PHE A 30 -16.71 9.41 1.20
C PHE A 30 -18.02 8.65 0.93
N ASP A 31 -18.11 7.38 1.33
CA ASP A 31 -19.32 6.60 1.18
C ASP A 31 -20.37 7.03 2.22
N LYS A 32 -21.58 7.32 1.77
CA LYS A 32 -22.68 7.76 2.64
C LYS A 32 -23.05 6.69 3.67
N GLU A 33 -23.04 5.41 3.28
CA GLU A 33 -23.38 4.32 4.20
C GLU A 33 -22.32 4.19 5.31
N VAL A 34 -21.04 4.37 4.95
CA VAL A 34 -19.92 4.38 5.92
C VAL A 34 -20.01 5.58 6.85
N ILE A 35 -20.36 6.77 6.35
CA ILE A 35 -20.50 7.98 7.16
C ILE A 35 -21.65 7.81 8.16
N GLU A 36 -22.83 7.36 7.70
CA GLU A 36 -23.98 7.12 8.57
C GLU A 36 -23.68 6.06 9.63
N GLN A 37 -22.94 5.00 9.27
CA GLN A 37 -22.54 3.96 10.22
C GLN A 37 -21.51 4.49 11.23
N ALA A 38 -20.52 5.27 10.77
CA ALA A 38 -19.52 5.89 11.66
C ALA A 38 -20.17 6.83 12.69
N GLU A 39 -21.19 7.60 12.30
CA GLU A 39 -21.97 8.43 13.23
C GLU A 39 -22.72 7.59 14.27
N LYS A 40 -23.34 6.46 13.86
CA LYS A 40 -24.01 5.52 14.79
C LYS A 40 -23.02 4.89 15.76
N ASP A 41 -21.79 4.63 15.31
CA ASP A 41 -20.71 4.06 16.12
C ASP A 41 -20.00 5.13 16.99
N GLY A 42 -20.46 6.39 16.95
CA GLY A 42 -19.99 7.47 17.82
C GLY A 42 -18.73 8.18 17.36
N ILE A 43 -18.33 8.03 16.09
CA ILE A 43 -17.22 8.78 15.50
C ILE A 43 -17.65 10.22 15.25
N SER A 44 -16.87 11.18 15.75
CA SER A 44 -17.21 12.59 15.59
C SER A 44 -17.07 13.06 14.14
N TYR A 45 -17.84 14.07 13.77
CA TYR A 45 -17.78 14.68 12.44
C TYR A 45 -16.36 15.14 12.06
N GLU A 46 -15.60 15.69 13.02
CA GLU A 46 -14.22 16.13 12.81
C GLU A 46 -13.30 14.96 12.44
N TRP A 47 -13.51 13.78 13.03
CA TRP A 47 -12.76 12.57 12.68
C TRP A 47 -13.12 12.04 11.30
N ILE A 48 -14.40 12.09 10.91
CA ILE A 48 -14.83 11.72 9.55
C ILE A 48 -14.22 12.68 8.53
N GLN A 49 -14.25 13.99 8.80
CA GLN A 49 -13.64 15.00 7.94
C GLN A 49 -12.11 14.82 7.85
N ALA A 50 -11.44 14.45 8.95
CA ALA A 50 -10.01 14.13 8.93
C ALA A 50 -9.72 12.90 8.08
N ALA A 51 -10.57 11.86 8.15
CA ALA A 51 -10.45 10.67 7.32
C ALA A 51 -10.59 10.99 5.82
N GLN A 52 -11.54 11.86 5.44
CA GLN A 52 -11.70 12.35 4.06
C GLN A 52 -10.49 13.14 3.55
N ASN A 53 -9.73 13.78 4.44
CA ASN A 53 -8.53 14.53 4.10
C ASN A 53 -7.23 13.75 4.37
N SER A 54 -7.32 12.45 4.66
CA SER A 54 -6.20 11.64 5.11
C SER A 54 -5.18 11.41 3.98
N PRO A 55 -3.91 11.84 4.14
CA PRO A 55 -2.86 11.47 3.19
C PRO A 55 -2.56 9.96 3.24
N VAL A 56 -2.77 9.31 4.38
CA VAL A 56 -2.57 7.86 4.54
C VAL A 56 -3.57 7.09 3.69
N TYR A 57 -4.85 7.50 3.71
CA TYR A 57 -5.88 6.87 2.87
C TYR A 57 -5.54 7.02 1.38
N LYS A 58 -5.10 8.21 0.96
CA LYS A 58 -4.67 8.44 -0.43
C LYS A 58 -3.50 7.56 -0.83
N LEU A 59 -2.45 7.49 -0.01
CA LEU A 59 -1.27 6.68 -0.33
C LEU A 59 -1.55 5.18 -0.31
N ALA A 60 -2.32 4.67 0.66
CA ALA A 60 -2.58 3.24 0.82
C ALA A 60 -3.72 2.71 -0.05
N ILE A 61 -4.81 3.49 -0.21
CA ILE A 61 -6.04 3.04 -0.88
C ILE A 61 -6.14 3.59 -2.31
N GLU A 62 -6.05 4.92 -2.47
CA GLU A 62 -6.31 5.55 -3.77
C GLU A 62 -5.14 5.35 -4.75
N TYR A 63 -3.91 5.56 -4.29
CA TYR A 63 -2.71 5.54 -5.13
C TYR A 63 -1.94 4.23 -5.05
N LYS A 64 -2.21 3.37 -4.06
CA LYS A 64 -1.53 2.08 -3.85
C LYS A 64 0.00 2.20 -3.76
N LEU A 65 0.50 3.29 -3.20
CA LEU A 65 1.94 3.60 -3.04
C LEU A 65 2.50 3.22 -1.66
N ALA A 66 1.64 2.88 -0.70
CA ALA A 66 2.05 2.48 0.64
C ALA A 66 1.65 1.03 0.91
N PHE A 67 2.49 0.33 1.68
CA PHE A 67 2.30 -1.08 2.02
C PHE A 67 2.49 -1.34 3.52
N PRO A 68 1.83 -2.36 4.08
CA PRO A 68 2.08 -2.82 5.44
C PRO A 68 3.47 -3.45 5.54
N LEU A 69 4.08 -3.44 6.73
CA LEU A 69 5.31 -4.18 6.99
C LEU A 69 5.01 -5.59 7.52
N HIS A 70 5.53 -6.61 6.86
CA HIS A 70 5.36 -8.02 7.20
C HIS A 70 3.88 -8.42 7.43
N PRO A 71 3.01 -8.29 6.40
CA PRO A 71 1.60 -8.67 6.53
C PRO A 71 1.39 -10.13 6.95
N GLU A 72 2.33 -11.03 6.63
CA GLU A 72 2.35 -12.45 7.01
C GLU A 72 2.36 -12.71 8.53
N PHE A 73 2.71 -11.70 9.34
CA PHE A 73 2.59 -11.80 10.80
C PHE A 73 1.14 -11.74 11.29
N ARG A 74 0.18 -11.45 10.41
CA ARG A 74 -1.28 -11.49 10.67
C ARG A 74 -1.71 -10.56 11.82
N THR A 75 -0.95 -9.49 12.04
CA THR A 75 -1.23 -8.47 13.06
C THR A 75 -2.06 -7.29 12.54
N MET A 76 -2.32 -7.24 11.22
CA MET A 76 -2.97 -6.11 10.54
C MET A 76 -2.31 -4.77 10.89
N PRO A 77 -1.01 -4.60 10.55
CA PRO A 77 -0.22 -3.46 11.00
C PRO A 77 -0.75 -2.15 10.42
N MET A 78 -0.86 -1.11 11.27
CA MET A 78 -1.38 0.20 10.88
C MET A 78 -0.30 1.22 10.54
N VAL A 79 0.98 0.83 10.60
CA VAL A 79 2.12 1.64 10.14
C VAL A 79 2.55 1.12 8.77
N TRP A 80 2.43 1.98 7.77
CA TRP A 80 2.64 1.65 6.36
C TRP A 80 3.83 2.43 5.79
N TYR A 81 4.49 1.85 4.79
CA TYR A 81 5.72 2.35 4.21
C TYR A 81 5.56 2.57 2.72
N CYS A 82 6.10 3.69 2.22
CA CYS A 82 6.31 3.89 0.79
C CYS A 82 7.68 3.30 0.43
N PRO A 83 7.76 2.33 -0.50
CA PRO A 83 9.01 1.69 -0.86
C PRO A 83 9.94 2.72 -1.52
N PRO A 84 11.26 2.67 -1.25
CA PRO A 84 12.20 3.61 -1.84
C PRO A 84 12.43 3.28 -3.32
N LEU A 85 12.49 4.31 -4.17
CA LEU A 85 13.01 4.16 -5.52
C LEU A 85 14.51 3.86 -5.44
N SER A 86 14.92 2.71 -5.97
CA SER A 86 16.34 2.36 -6.04
C SER A 86 17.02 3.13 -7.17
N PRO A 87 18.28 3.59 -7.01
CA PRO A 87 19.05 4.13 -8.12
C PRO A 87 19.17 3.08 -9.23
N ILE A 88 18.88 3.50 -10.46
CA ILE A 88 18.99 2.67 -11.65
C ILE A 88 20.49 2.52 -12.00
N MET A 89 20.97 1.29 -12.18
CA MET A 89 22.39 1.02 -12.49
C MET A 89 22.89 1.75 -13.75
N SER A 90 22.04 1.86 -14.79
CA SER A 90 22.41 2.46 -16.08
C SER A 90 22.70 3.96 -16.03
N TYR A 91 22.28 4.69 -14.99
CA TYR A 91 22.54 6.13 -14.87
C TYR A 91 23.98 6.46 -14.44
N PHE A 92 24.71 5.50 -13.85
CA PHE A 92 26.09 5.71 -13.38
C PHE A 92 27.17 5.34 -14.41
N GLU A 93 26.82 4.67 -15.52
CA GLU A 93 27.79 4.27 -16.57
C GLU A 93 27.94 5.28 -17.73
N GLY A 94 27.33 6.46 -17.63
CA GLY A 94 27.68 7.61 -18.49
C GLY A 94 27.34 7.45 -19.98
N LYS A 95 26.39 6.60 -20.35
CA LYS A 95 25.83 6.54 -21.71
C LYS A 95 24.33 6.85 -21.65
N ASN A 96 23.93 8.03 -22.12
CA ASN A 96 22.54 8.50 -22.33
C ASN A 96 21.88 9.31 -21.21
N SER A 97 22.63 10.14 -20.49
CA SER A 97 22.13 11.02 -19.42
C SER A 97 21.31 12.24 -19.88
N GLY A 98 20.43 12.13 -20.90
CA GLY A 98 19.73 13.34 -21.36
C GLY A 98 18.43 13.25 -22.14
N GLN A 99 17.91 12.11 -22.61
CA GLN A 99 16.77 12.16 -23.55
C GLN A 99 15.85 10.95 -23.40
N ASN A 100 14.84 11.06 -22.52
CA ASN A 100 13.48 10.52 -22.64
C ASN A 100 12.95 10.01 -21.27
N PRO A 101 11.91 10.64 -20.67
CA PRO A 101 11.27 10.17 -19.44
C PRO A 101 10.78 8.72 -19.51
N ASP A 102 10.42 8.25 -20.71
CA ASP A 102 9.93 6.89 -20.94
C ASP A 102 11.01 5.80 -20.78
N MET A 103 12.29 6.17 -20.69
CA MET A 103 13.40 5.24 -20.41
C MET A 103 13.62 5.00 -18.90
N ILE A 104 12.90 5.72 -18.01
CA ILE A 104 13.03 5.58 -16.55
C ILE A 104 12.20 4.40 -16.02
N PHE A 105 11.09 4.04 -16.70
CA PHE A 105 10.20 2.96 -16.27
C PHE A 105 10.66 1.53 -16.62
N PRO A 106 11.31 1.26 -17.78
CA PRO A 106 11.92 -0.05 -18.06
C PRO A 106 13.01 -0.44 -17.05
N ALA A 107 13.52 0.54 -16.30
CA ALA A 107 14.58 0.37 -15.32
C ALA A 107 14.10 -0.11 -13.93
N ILE A 108 12.81 -0.39 -13.74
CA ILE A 108 12.34 -1.05 -12.50
C ILE A 108 13.00 -2.44 -12.34
N GLU A 109 13.23 -3.15 -13.44
CA GLU A 109 13.97 -4.44 -13.43
C GLU A 109 15.50 -4.25 -13.29
N GLU A 110 16.01 -3.02 -13.49
CA GLU A 110 17.42 -2.65 -13.32
C GLU A 110 17.71 -1.99 -11.96
N MET A 111 16.72 -2.00 -11.04
CA MET A 111 16.90 -1.46 -9.70
C MET A 111 17.98 -2.23 -8.93
N ARG A 112 18.83 -1.50 -8.21
CA ARG A 112 19.86 -2.11 -7.36
C ARG A 112 19.25 -2.96 -6.24
N LEU A 113 18.08 -2.56 -5.72
CA LEU A 113 17.31 -3.35 -4.78
C LEU A 113 16.42 -4.33 -5.56
N PRO A 114 16.59 -5.65 -5.37
CA PRO A 114 15.72 -6.64 -6.01
C PRO A 114 14.26 -6.42 -5.59
N ILE A 115 13.35 -6.44 -6.56
CA ILE A 115 11.93 -6.23 -6.27
C ILE A 115 11.36 -7.33 -5.37
N GLU A 116 11.88 -8.55 -5.48
CA GLU A 116 11.53 -9.69 -4.64
C GLU A 116 11.87 -9.42 -3.17
N TYR A 117 12.94 -8.67 -2.89
CA TYR A 117 13.29 -8.29 -1.53
C TYR A 117 12.22 -7.36 -0.93
N LEU A 118 11.75 -6.37 -1.71
CA LEU A 118 10.69 -5.47 -1.27
C LEU A 118 9.35 -6.21 -1.13
N ALA A 119 9.03 -7.11 -2.06
CA ALA A 119 7.82 -7.94 -1.98
C ALA A 119 7.80 -8.82 -0.72
N ASN A 120 8.93 -9.42 -0.36
CA ASN A 120 9.04 -10.20 0.88
C ASN A 120 8.78 -9.36 2.14
N LEU A 121 9.09 -8.05 2.12
CA LEU A 121 8.83 -7.16 3.25
C LEU A 121 7.40 -6.65 3.30
N PHE A 122 6.78 -6.41 2.15
CA PHE A 122 5.58 -5.57 2.05
C PHE A 122 4.31 -6.31 1.64
N THR A 123 4.44 -7.46 0.99
CA THR A 123 3.33 -8.18 0.33
C THR A 123 3.46 -9.70 0.47
N ALA A 124 4.18 -10.17 1.50
CA ALA A 124 4.45 -11.59 1.75
C ALA A 124 5.03 -12.33 0.52
N GLY A 125 5.84 -11.61 -0.27
CA GLY A 125 6.51 -12.15 -1.47
C GLY A 125 5.74 -11.97 -2.78
N LYS A 126 4.55 -11.36 -2.77
CA LYS A 126 3.78 -11.07 -3.98
C LYS A 126 4.35 -9.84 -4.70
N VAL A 127 4.96 -10.02 -5.86
CA VAL A 127 5.76 -8.96 -6.52
C VAL A 127 4.88 -7.90 -7.19
N GLU A 128 3.70 -8.28 -7.68
CA GLU A 128 2.85 -7.46 -8.53
C GLU A 128 2.47 -6.12 -7.89
N PRO A 129 1.97 -6.05 -6.63
CA PRO A 129 1.59 -4.78 -6.03
C PRO A 129 2.78 -3.82 -5.88
N VAL A 130 3.98 -4.35 -5.59
CA VAL A 130 5.19 -3.53 -5.45
C VAL A 130 5.71 -3.03 -6.81
N LYS A 131 5.46 -3.78 -7.89
CA LYS A 131 5.86 -3.39 -9.26
C LYS A 131 4.96 -2.29 -9.83
N GLU A 132 3.70 -2.26 -9.42
CA GLU A 132 2.69 -1.33 -9.92
C GLU A 132 2.68 0.03 -9.20
N ALA A 133 3.28 0.10 -8.01
CA ALA A 133 3.45 1.33 -7.23
C ALA A 133 4.55 2.25 -7.79
#